data_AF-A0A7S0E9E9-F1
#
_entry.id   AF-A0A7S0E9E9-F1
#
_cell.length_a   1.000
_cell.length_b   1.000
_cell.length_c   1.000
_cell.angle_alpha   90.00
_cell.angle_beta   90.00
_cell.angle_gamma   90.00
#
_symmetry.space_group_name_H-M   'P 1'
#
loop_
_entity.id
_entity.type
_entity.pdbx_description
1 polymer ?
#
loop_
_entity_poly.entity_id
_entity_poly.type
_entity_poly.pdbx_seq_one_letter_code
_entity_poly.pdbx_strand_id
1 'polypeptide(L)'
;TIRSFPKEKAIVMNDRSKNLYRALPYFASKVLSEVPLSAALSCLFGGILYPMVGFQRNLNKFLAFMLINVVHSLSSSAVGLMLGAISPSSEVALAMLPPIVVLQIIFNGFNIVEENTP
;
A
#
# COMPACT_ATOMS: atom_id res chain seq x y z
N THR A 1 -6.28 5.44 -7.64
CA THR A 1 -6.55 5.51 -6.19
C THR A 1 -6.46 6.94 -5.64
N ILE A 2 -5.35 7.67 -5.73
CA ILE A 2 -5.26 9.01 -5.10
C ILE A 2 -6.19 10.09 -5.67
N ARG A 3 -6.59 10.01 -6.95
CA ARG A 3 -7.52 10.98 -7.57
C ARG A 3 -9.01 10.71 -7.29
N SER A 4 -9.37 9.51 -6.85
CA SER A 4 -10.78 9.14 -6.58
C SER A 4 -11.19 9.32 -5.11
N PHE A 5 -10.23 9.25 -4.19
CA PHE A 5 -10.44 9.47 -2.75
C PHE A 5 -11.12 10.81 -2.36
N PRO A 6 -10.88 11.97 -3.00
CA PRO A 6 -11.54 13.22 -2.60
C PRO A 6 -13.04 13.22 -2.91
N LYS A 7 -13.45 12.61 -4.04
CA LYS A 7 -14.87 12.50 -4.41
C LYS A 7 -15.61 11.57 -3.44
N GLU A 8 -15.03 10.44 -3.07
CA GLU A 8 -15.65 9.53 -2.10
C GLU A 8 -15.61 10.06 -0.66
N LYS A 9 -14.55 10.77 -0.24
CA LYS A 9 -14.44 11.35 1.11
C LYS A 9 -15.54 12.40 1.36
N ALA A 10 -15.83 13.25 0.38
CA ALA A 10 -16.89 14.26 0.48
C ALA A 10 -18.28 13.63 0.61
N ILE A 11 -18.54 12.55 -0.13
CA ILE A 11 -19.80 11.79 -0.07
C ILE A 11 -19.94 11.10 1.30
N VAL A 12 -18.87 10.44 1.78
CA VAL A 12 -18.85 9.75 3.08
C VAL A 12 -18.99 10.72 4.25
N MET A 13 -18.39 11.92 4.20
CA MET A 13 -18.60 12.96 5.23
C MET A 13 -20.04 13.49 5.23
N ASN A 14 -20.67 13.59 4.06
CA ASN A 14 -22.05 14.04 3.92
C ASN A 14 -23.09 12.97 4.29
N ASP A 15 -22.75 11.68 4.14
CA ASP A 15 -23.60 10.57 4.61
C ASP A 15 -23.40 10.27 6.12
N ARG A 16 -22.23 10.64 6.67
CA ARG A 16 -21.95 10.60 8.12
C ARG A 16 -22.78 11.60 8.91
N SER A 17 -23.09 12.78 8.35
CA SER A 17 -23.98 13.75 9.01
C SER A 17 -25.44 13.28 9.08
N LYS A 18 -25.80 12.25 8.29
CA LYS A 18 -27.15 11.67 8.25
C LYS A 18 -27.30 10.39 9.06
N ASN A 19 -26.26 9.90 9.74
CA ASN A 19 -26.28 8.65 10.53
C ASN A 19 -26.76 7.39 9.76
N LEU A 20 -26.76 7.43 8.42
CA LEU A 20 -27.34 6.39 7.57
C LEU A 20 -26.34 5.27 7.19
N TYR A 21 -25.03 5.51 7.32
CA TYR A 21 -24.00 4.52 6.99
C TYR A 21 -22.92 4.42 8.07
N ARG A 22 -22.69 3.19 8.54
CA ARG A 22 -21.60 2.85 9.46
C ARG A 22 -20.31 2.83 8.63
N ALA A 23 -19.29 3.60 9.01
CA ALA A 23 -18.04 3.73 8.23
C ALA A 23 -17.28 2.41 8.03
N LEU A 24 -17.50 1.44 8.93
CA LEU A 24 -16.82 0.15 8.96
C LEU A 24 -17.17 -0.77 7.76
N PRO A 25 -18.45 -1.08 7.46
CA PRO A 25 -18.80 -1.94 6.32
C PRO A 25 -18.39 -1.37 4.96
N TYR A 26 -18.45 -0.05 4.75
CA TYR A 26 -18.01 0.56 3.49
C TYR A 26 -16.48 0.52 3.32
N PHE A 27 -15.73 0.77 4.40
CA PHE A 27 -14.29 0.61 4.39
C PHE A 27 -13.89 -0.85 4.15
N ALA A 28 -14.59 -1.79 4.80
CA ALA A 28 -14.36 -3.22 4.63
C ALA A 28 -14.64 -3.69 3.19
N SER A 29 -15.75 -3.27 2.57
CA SER A 29 -16.05 -3.65 1.18
C SER A 29 -15.04 -3.07 0.18
N LYS A 30 -14.53 -1.87 0.44
CA LYS A 30 -13.52 -1.23 -0.40
C LYS A 30 -12.16 -1.93 -0.28
N VAL A 31 -11.71 -2.21 0.93
CA VAL A 31 -10.48 -2.98 1.18
C VAL A 31 -10.60 -4.38 0.57
N LEU A 32 -11.73 -5.06 0.74
CA LEU A 32 -11.94 -6.41 0.21
C LEU A 32 -11.92 -6.45 -1.33
N SER A 33 -12.29 -5.35 -1.99
CA SER A 33 -12.23 -5.23 -3.45
C SER A 33 -10.84 -4.83 -3.97
N GLU A 34 -10.09 -4.02 -3.23
CA GLU A 34 -8.75 -3.57 -3.63
C GLU A 34 -7.66 -4.63 -3.34
N VAL A 35 -7.76 -5.38 -2.24
CA VAL A 35 -6.79 -6.42 -1.86
C VAL A 35 -6.53 -7.46 -2.97
N PRO A 36 -7.55 -8.11 -3.58
CA PRO A 36 -7.32 -9.10 -4.62
C PRO A 36 -6.71 -8.49 -5.89
N LEU A 37 -7.09 -7.26 -6.24
CA LEU A 37 -6.56 -6.55 -7.40
C LEU A 37 -5.07 -6.21 -7.21
N SER A 38 -4.71 -5.66 -6.05
CA SER A 38 -3.31 -5.35 -5.71
C SER A 38 -2.46 -6.61 -5.59
N ALA A 39 -2.98 -7.68 -4.97
CA ALA A 39 -2.27 -8.96 -4.87
C ALA A 39 -2.06 -9.60 -6.25
N ALA A 40 -3.06 -9.58 -7.13
CA ALA A 40 -2.93 -10.13 -8.48
C ALA A 40 -1.87 -9.38 -9.30
N LEU A 41 -1.86 -8.05 -9.26
CA LEU A 41 -0.85 -7.23 -9.94
C LEU A 41 0.56 -7.47 -9.38
N SER A 42 0.71 -7.54 -8.06
CA SER A 42 2.00 -7.85 -7.42
C SER A 42 2.49 -9.26 -7.74
N CYS A 43 1.60 -10.25 -7.82
CA CYS A 43 1.95 -11.61 -8.23
C CYS A 43 2.38 -11.68 -9.71
N LEU A 44 1.69 -10.97 -10.59
CA LEU A 44 2.02 -10.90 -12.02
C LEU A 44 3.41 -10.27 -12.21
N PHE A 45 3.66 -9.15 -11.54
CA PHE A 45 4.93 -8.44 -11.60
C PHE A 45 6.07 -9.27 -10.97
N GLY A 46 5.87 -9.82 -9.78
CA GLY A 46 6.84 -10.67 -9.10
C GLY A 46 7.15 -11.96 -9.88
N GLY A 47 6.15 -12.54 -10.54
CA GLY A 47 6.30 -13.72 -11.39
C GLY A 47 7.13 -13.49 -12.65
N ILE A 48 7.06 -12.29 -13.23
CA ILE A 48 7.90 -11.89 -14.38
C ILE A 48 9.31 -11.49 -13.93
N LEU A 49 9.43 -10.81 -12.79
CA LEU A 49 10.73 -10.39 -12.26
C LEU A 49 11.61 -11.57 -11.83
N TYR A 50 11.03 -12.61 -11.25
CA TYR A 50 11.79 -13.77 -10.76
C TYR A 50 12.69 -14.42 -11.83
N PRO A 51 12.19 -14.75 -13.05
CA PRO A 51 13.04 -15.25 -14.12
C PRO A 51 13.97 -14.19 -14.72
N MET A 52 13.59 -12.90 -14.69
CA MET A 52 14.44 -11.81 -15.22
C MET A 52 15.67 -11.52 -14.36
N VAL A 53 15.57 -11.66 -13.03
CA VAL A 53 16.69 -11.42 -12.11
C VAL A 53 17.63 -12.63 -12.02
N GLY A 54 17.25 -13.78 -12.59
CA GLY A 54 18.09 -14.98 -12.60
C GLY A 54 18.17 -15.69 -11.24
N PHE A 55 17.12 -15.61 -10.42
CA PHE A 55 17.08 -16.24 -9.09
C PHE A 55 17.18 -17.78 -9.16
N GLN A 56 17.66 -18.40 -8.07
CA GLN A 56 17.76 -19.85 -7.94
C GLN A 56 16.41 -20.54 -8.21
N ARG A 57 16.41 -21.61 -8.99
CA ARG A 57 15.22 -22.35 -9.44
C ARG A 57 14.65 -23.28 -8.34
N ASN A 58 14.42 -22.75 -7.14
CA ASN A 58 13.85 -23.46 -6.00
C ASN A 58 12.42 -22.97 -5.72
N LEU A 59 11.44 -23.88 -5.77
CA LEU A 59 10.02 -23.56 -5.57
C LEU A 59 9.75 -22.91 -4.20
N ASN A 60 10.43 -23.39 -3.15
CA ASN A 60 10.30 -22.84 -1.80
C ASN A 60 10.77 -21.38 -1.71
N LYS A 61 11.85 -21.03 -2.41
CA LYS A 61 12.37 -19.64 -2.44
C LYS A 61 11.51 -18.72 -3.28
N PHE A 62 10.97 -19.24 -4.39
CA PHE A 62 9.99 -18.52 -5.19
C PHE A 62 8.72 -18.20 -4.40
N LEU A 63 8.17 -19.18 -3.66
CA LEU A 63 6.97 -18.97 -2.85
C LEU A 63 7.22 -17.95 -1.72
N ALA A 64 8.37 -18.04 -1.04
CA ALA A 64 8.75 -17.08 -0.01
C ALA A 64 8.89 -15.66 -0.57
N PHE A 65 9.55 -15.50 -1.72
CA PHE A 65 9.67 -14.21 -2.41
C PHE A 65 8.31 -13.64 -2.81
N MET A 66 7.42 -14.48 -3.34
CA MET A 66 6.08 -14.07 -3.74
C MET A 66 5.26 -13.60 -2.52
N LEU A 67 5.31 -14.34 -1.42
CA LEU A 67 4.60 -13.99 -0.19
C LEU A 67 5.08 -12.64 0.36
N ILE A 68 6.40 -12.44 0.43
CA ILE A 68 7.00 -11.17 0.88
C ILE A 68 6.54 -10.01 -0.01
N ASN A 69 6.52 -10.19 -1.34
CA ASN A 69 6.06 -9.15 -2.26
C ASN A 69 4.58 -8.80 -2.06
N VAL A 70 3.72 -9.79 -1.86
CA VAL A 70 2.29 -9.57 -1.60
C VAL A 70 2.08 -8.82 -0.29
N VAL A 71 2.77 -9.22 0.78
CA VAL A 71 2.70 -8.53 2.09
C VAL A 71 3.24 -7.11 2.00
N HIS A 72 4.32 -6.88 1.26
CA HIS A 72 4.88 -5.55 1.03
C HIS A 72 3.89 -4.64 0.27
N SER A 73 3.25 -5.15 -0.79
CA SER A 73 2.23 -4.43 -1.56
C SER A 73 1.01 -4.06 -0.71
N LEU A 74 0.55 -5.00 0.12
CA LEU A 74 -0.55 -4.74 1.05
C LEU A 74 -0.18 -3.68 2.10
N SER A 75 1.03 -3.74 2.64
CA SER A 75 1.55 -2.76 3.61
C SER A 75 1.66 -1.36 3.00
N SER A 76 2.19 -1.25 1.79
CA SER A 76 2.26 0.02 1.04
C SER A 76 0.86 0.60 0.77
N SER A 77 -0.10 -0.26 0.41
CA SER A 77 -1.49 0.15 0.21
C SER A 77 -2.12 0.66 1.51
N ALA A 78 -1.87 0.01 2.65
CA ALA A 78 -2.35 0.44 3.96
C ALA A 78 -1.78 1.81 4.36
N VAL A 79 -0.49 2.07 4.11
CA VAL A 79 0.13 3.39 4.34
C VAL A 79 -0.53 4.46 3.48
N GLY A 80 -0.80 4.17 2.20
CA GLY A 80 -1.53 5.07 1.30
C GLY A 80 -2.94 5.40 1.79
N LEU A 81 -3.67 4.40 2.30
CA LEU A 81 -4.99 4.58 2.89
C LEU A 81 -4.94 5.43 4.16
N MET A 82 -3.97 5.17 5.05
CA MET A 82 -3.78 5.95 6.28
C MET A 82 -3.50 7.42 5.96
N LEU A 83 -2.63 7.68 4.99
CA LEU A 83 -2.29 9.03 4.58
C LEU A 83 -3.48 9.75 3.93
N GLY A 84 -4.26 9.04 3.12
CA GLY A 84 -5.50 9.55 2.53
C GLY A 84 -6.57 9.87 3.58
N ALA A 85 -6.62 9.11 4.69
CA ALA A 85 -7.55 9.36 5.79
C ALA A 85 -7.17 10.58 6.62
N ILE A 86 -5.88 10.77 6.91
CA ILE A 86 -5.36 11.89 7.71
C ILE A 86 -5.41 13.20 6.92
N SER A 87 -5.18 13.16 5.61
CA SER A 87 -5.01 14.37 4.81
C SER A 87 -6.34 15.13 4.60
N PRO A 88 -6.38 16.46 4.82
CA PRO A 88 -7.59 17.26 4.62
C PRO A 88 -7.94 17.40 3.12
N SER A 89 -6.94 17.43 2.24
CA SER A 89 -7.10 17.51 0.77
C SER A 89 -6.20 16.49 0.05
N SER A 90 -6.54 16.18 -1.20
CA SER A 90 -5.77 15.20 -2.01
C SER A 90 -4.40 15.72 -2.45
N GLU A 91 -4.25 17.03 -2.61
CA GLU A 91 -2.93 17.63 -2.86
C GLU A 91 -1.99 17.44 -1.65
N VAL A 92 -2.51 17.58 -0.43
CA VAL A 92 -1.72 17.34 0.79
C VAL A 92 -1.34 15.86 0.92
N ALA A 93 -2.25 14.95 0.59
CA ALA A 93 -1.95 13.51 0.57
C ALA A 93 -0.85 13.16 -0.44
N LEU A 94 -0.90 13.77 -1.64
CA LEU A 94 0.12 13.58 -2.67
C LEU A 94 1.48 14.16 -2.28
N ALA A 95 1.50 15.30 -1.58
CA ALA A 95 2.72 15.93 -1.12
C ALA A 95 3.39 15.17 0.04
N MET A 96 2.60 14.51 0.89
CA MET A 96 3.10 13.75 2.04
C MET A 96 3.62 12.36 1.71
N LEU A 97 3.20 11.77 0.58
CA LEU A 97 3.59 10.40 0.21
C LEU A 97 5.10 10.27 -0.10
N PRO A 98 5.72 11.15 -0.92
CA PRO A 98 7.14 11.07 -1.25
C PRO A 98 8.08 11.05 -0.03
N PRO A 99 7.98 11.96 0.97
CA PRO A 99 8.89 11.94 2.10
C PRO A 99 8.77 10.66 2.94
N ILE A 100 7.56 10.10 3.08
CA ILE A 100 7.35 8.82 3.79
C ILE A 100 8.04 7.67 3.06
N VAL A 101 7.91 7.61 1.73
CA VAL A 101 8.58 6.60 0.91
C VAL A 101 10.10 6.75 0.97
N VAL A 102 10.62 7.97 0.94
CA VAL A 102 12.06 8.24 1.06
C VAL A 102 12.60 7.74 2.40
N LEU A 103 11.89 7.99 3.52
CA LEU A 103 12.28 7.45 4.82
C LEU A 103 12.32 5.91 4.81
N GLN A 104 11.31 5.26 4.23
CA GLN A 104 11.29 3.79 4.10
C GLN A 104 12.48 3.25 3.29
N ILE A 105 12.93 3.96 2.26
CA ILE A 105 14.09 3.59 1.44
C ILE A 105 15.40 3.74 2.24
N ILE A 106 15.54 4.83 3.01
CA ILE A 106 16.73 5.07 3.84
C ILE A 106 16.85 3.98 4.92
N PHE A 107 15.74 3.65 5.60
CA PHE A 107 15.70 2.64 6.66
C PHE A 107 15.55 1.19 6.16
N ASN A 108 15.72 0.91 4.86
CA ASN A 108 15.53 -0.44 4.30
C ASN A 108 16.66 -1.43 4.66
N GLY A 109 17.62 -1.05 5.52
CA GLY A 109 18.72 -1.89 5.98
C GLY A 109 19.90 -2.02 5.00
N PHE A 110 19.73 -1.60 3.74
CA PHE A 110 20.82 -1.54 2.76
C PHE A 110 21.58 -0.20 2.79
N ASN A 111 20.88 0.92 3.03
CA ASN A 111 21.48 2.27 2.97
C ASN A 111 22.13 2.73 4.28
N ILE A 112 21.72 2.16 5.42
CA ILE A 112 22.30 2.44 6.74
C ILE A 112 22.78 1.12 7.33
N VAL A 113 24.05 1.06 7.69
CA VAL A 113 24.65 -0.09 8.38
C VAL A 113 24.34 0.06 9.86
N GLU A 114 23.72 -0.96 10.50
CA GLU A 114 23.35 -0.98 11.93
C GLU A 114 24.53 -0.69 12.89
N GLU A 115 25.77 -0.73 12.39
CA GLU A 115 27.00 -0.49 13.15
C GLU A 115 27.24 1.00 13.51
N ASN A 116 26.54 1.95 12.88
CA ASN A 116 26.79 3.39 13.07
C ASN A 116 25.59 4.22 13.56
N THR A 117 24.51 3.59 14.02
CA THR A 117 23.39 4.29 14.66
C THR A 117 23.60 4.37 16.18
N PRO A 118 23.73 5.57 16.77
CA PRO A 118 23.79 5.73 18.23
C PRO A 118 22.45 5.38 18.92
#